data_AF-A0A0B8PKM0-F1
#
_entry.id   AF-A0A0B8PKM0-F1
#
_cell.length_a   1.000
_cell.length_b   1.000
_cell.length_c   1.000
_cell.angle_alpha   90.00
_cell.angle_beta   90.00
_cell.angle_gamma   90.00
#
_symmetry.space_group_name_H-M   'P 1'
#
loop_
_entity.id
_entity.type
_entity.pdbx_description
1 polymer ?
#
loop_
_entity_poly.entity_id
_entity_poly.type
_entity_poly.pdbx_seq_one_letter_code
_entity_poly.pdbx_strand_id
1 'polypeptide(L)'
;MVWQAGHVAFAEFLTLFVPSAVNYVIPALIMSWFVPKERPDAVNEYVEVKRGAKRIVALFIFTIITAVCFHALFHFPPVIGMMMGLAYLQFFGFYLRKTLPRSLERKREIAVKNHDEAALKRLGSVVPFDVFRRVSHAEWDTLLFFYGVVMCVAVSACLAILD
;
A
#
# COMPACT_ATOMS: atom_id res chain seq x y z
N MET A 1 18.85 6.05 -9.70
CA MET A 1 19.83 5.31 -8.85
C MET A 1 21.17 5.25 -9.56
N VAL A 2 22.28 5.14 -8.82
CA VAL A 2 23.65 5.24 -9.36
C VAL A 2 23.93 4.23 -10.50
N TRP A 3 23.38 3.01 -10.44
CA TRP A 3 23.49 2.04 -11.54
C TRP A 3 22.62 2.39 -12.75
N GLN A 4 21.50 3.09 -12.56
CA GLN A 4 20.61 3.55 -13.63
C GLN A 4 21.21 4.75 -14.37
N ALA A 5 22.09 5.51 -13.70
CA ALA A 5 22.86 6.61 -14.27
C ALA A 5 24.18 6.14 -14.93
N GLY A 6 24.43 4.83 -14.99
CA GLY A 6 25.60 4.25 -15.67
C GLY A 6 26.94 4.41 -14.96
N HIS A 7 26.96 4.92 -13.72
CA HIS A 7 28.21 5.17 -13.00
C HIS A 7 28.86 3.90 -12.44
N VAL A 8 28.09 2.83 -12.18
CA VAL A 8 28.55 1.62 -11.48
C VAL A 8 27.79 0.39 -11.99
N ALA A 9 28.47 -0.74 -12.15
CA ALA A 9 27.83 -2.01 -12.54
C ALA A 9 26.96 -2.57 -11.40
N PHE A 10 25.82 -3.20 -11.73
CA PHE A 10 24.92 -3.79 -10.72
C PHE A 10 25.61 -4.77 -9.77
N ALA A 11 26.57 -5.55 -10.29
CA ALA A 11 27.31 -6.53 -9.49
C ALA A 11 28.16 -5.90 -8.38
N GLU A 12 28.60 -4.65 -8.53
CA GLU A 12 29.38 -3.96 -7.50
C GLU A 12 28.53 -3.69 -6.24
N PHE A 13 27.21 -3.61 -6.35
CA PHE A 13 26.33 -3.50 -5.19
C PHE A 13 26.35 -4.74 -4.29
N LEU A 14 26.77 -5.90 -4.81
CA LEU A 14 26.94 -7.11 -3.98
C LEU A 14 28.08 -6.94 -2.95
N THR A 15 29.05 -6.07 -3.20
CA THR A 15 30.09 -5.75 -2.21
C THR A 15 29.51 -5.05 -0.97
N LEU A 16 28.41 -4.31 -1.16
CA LEU A 16 27.68 -3.64 -0.08
C LEU A 16 26.72 -4.59 0.67
N PHE A 17 26.51 -5.82 0.18
CA PHE A 17 25.56 -6.74 0.79
C PHE A 17 25.96 -7.13 2.21
N VAL A 18 27.22 -7.53 2.42
CA VAL A 18 27.74 -7.93 3.74
C VAL A 18 27.64 -6.79 4.76
N PRO A 19 28.18 -5.58 4.53
CA PRO A 19 28.04 -4.48 5.48
C PRO A 19 26.59 -4.06 5.71
N SER A 20 25.73 -4.11 4.68
CA SER A 20 24.30 -3.80 4.84
C SER A 20 23.56 -4.84 5.69
N ALA A 21 23.86 -6.12 5.50
CA ALA A 21 23.30 -7.20 6.29
C ALA A 21 23.70 -7.10 7.75
N VAL A 22 24.98 -6.80 8.03
CA VAL A 22 25.47 -6.58 9.39
C VAL A 22 24.77 -5.39 10.04
N ASN A 23 24.64 -4.26 9.32
CA ASN A 23 23.96 -3.07 9.81
C ASN A 23 22.45 -3.27 10.04
N TYR A 24 21.84 -4.26 9.39
CA TYR A 24 20.45 -4.65 9.65
C TYR A 24 20.35 -5.60 10.85
N VAL A 25 21.19 -6.65 10.88
CA VAL A 25 21.11 -7.73 11.87
C VAL A 25 21.51 -7.25 13.27
N ILE A 26 22.56 -6.45 13.41
CA ILE A 26 23.03 -6.00 14.73
C ILE A 26 21.94 -5.20 15.47
N PRO A 27 21.35 -4.13 14.91
CA PRO A 27 20.27 -3.40 15.57
C PRO A 27 19.03 -4.26 15.79
N ALA A 28 18.67 -5.12 14.84
CA ALA A 28 17.51 -6.01 14.99
C ALA A 28 17.68 -6.97 16.18
N LEU A 29 18.87 -7.55 16.36
CA LEU A 29 19.20 -8.40 17.50
C LEU A 29 19.14 -7.63 18.81
N ILE A 30 19.72 -6.42 18.85
CA ILE A 30 19.67 -5.56 20.03
C ILE A 30 18.21 -5.24 20.37
N MET A 31 17.42 -4.74 19.42
CA MET A 31 16.01 -4.41 19.63
C MET A 31 15.20 -5.64 20.08
N SER A 32 15.52 -6.83 19.60
CA SER A 32 14.81 -8.06 19.99
C SER A 32 14.87 -8.37 21.49
N TRP A 33 15.89 -7.87 22.19
CA TRP A 33 16.00 -8.00 23.65
C TRP A 33 15.20 -6.94 24.41
N PHE A 34 14.99 -5.76 23.82
CA PHE A 34 14.24 -4.65 24.44
C PHE A 34 12.75 -4.68 24.12
N VAL A 35 12.32 -5.41 23.08
CA VAL A 35 10.89 -5.54 22.73
C VAL A 35 10.19 -6.45 23.74
N PRO A 36 9.12 -5.99 24.42
CA PRO A 36 8.32 -6.81 25.32
C PRO A 36 7.79 -8.05 24.59
N LYS A 37 7.86 -9.22 25.23
CA LYS A 37 7.33 -10.49 24.70
C LYS A 37 5.81 -10.64 24.93
N GLU A 38 5.11 -9.53 25.13
CA GLU A 38 3.66 -9.53 25.27
C GLU A 38 3.03 -9.95 23.95
N ARG A 39 2.29 -11.05 23.99
CA ARG A 39 1.47 -11.49 22.87
C ARG A 39 0.06 -10.99 23.15
N PRO A 40 -0.50 -10.12 22.30
CA PRO A 40 -1.91 -9.78 22.43
C PRO A 40 -2.72 -11.07 22.33
N ASP A 41 -3.78 -11.18 23.14
CA ASP A 41 -4.69 -12.32 23.07
C ASP A 41 -5.12 -12.53 21.63
N ALA A 42 -4.97 -13.76 21.13
CA ALA A 42 -5.32 -14.11 19.77
C ALA A 42 -6.84 -13.99 19.63
N VAL A 43 -7.30 -12.83 19.16
CA VAL A 43 -8.68 -12.65 18.71
C VAL A 43 -8.85 -13.55 17.50
N ASN A 44 -9.37 -14.76 17.72
CA ASN A 44 -9.78 -15.70 16.67
C ASN A 44 -11.06 -15.17 16.00
N GLU A 45 -11.00 -13.96 15.45
CA GLU A 45 -12.04 -13.44 14.60
C GLU A 45 -11.82 -14.02 13.21
N TYR A 46 -12.77 -14.85 12.76
CA TYR A 46 -12.74 -15.40 11.42
C TYR A 46 -12.97 -14.27 10.41
N VAL A 47 -11.89 -13.66 9.91
CA VAL A 47 -11.97 -12.56 8.95
C VAL A 47 -12.36 -13.12 7.58
N GLU A 48 -13.65 -13.09 7.27
CA GLU A 48 -14.13 -13.39 5.93
C GLU A 48 -13.57 -12.36 4.92
N VAL A 49 -12.78 -12.84 3.95
CA VAL A 49 -12.27 -12.01 2.87
C VAL A 49 -13.43 -11.45 2.04
N LYS A 50 -13.59 -10.12 2.05
CA LYS A 50 -14.62 -9.44 1.27
C LYS A 50 -14.47 -9.74 -0.22
N ARG A 51 -15.61 -9.84 -0.91
CA ARG A 51 -15.65 -10.09 -2.37
C ARG A 51 -14.86 -9.01 -3.10
N GLY A 52 -13.85 -9.43 -3.87
CA GLY A 52 -12.94 -8.52 -4.60
C GLY A 52 -11.53 -8.43 -4.01
N ALA A 53 -11.30 -8.84 -2.77
CA ALA A 53 -9.98 -8.78 -2.14
C ALA A 53 -8.89 -9.49 -2.96
N LYS A 54 -9.13 -10.73 -3.40
CA LYS A 54 -8.19 -11.48 -4.26
C LYS A 54 -7.88 -10.78 -5.59
N ARG A 55 -8.86 -10.08 -6.18
CA ARG A 55 -8.68 -9.34 -7.43
C ARG A 55 -7.85 -8.08 -7.21
N ILE A 56 -8.05 -7.39 -6.08
CA ILE A 56 -7.24 -6.23 -5.70
C ILE A 56 -5.77 -6.63 -5.50
N VAL A 57 -5.51 -7.77 -4.84
CA VAL A 57 -4.14 -8.29 -4.70
C VAL A 57 -3.51 -8.58 -6.05
N ALA A 58 -4.25 -9.22 -6.98
CA ALA A 58 -3.76 -9.46 -8.33
C ALA A 58 -3.45 -8.14 -9.09
N LEU A 59 -4.31 -7.13 -8.97
CA LEU A 59 -4.07 -5.80 -9.56
C LEU A 59 -2.86 -5.08 -8.95
N PHE A 60 -2.60 -5.28 -7.66
CA PHE A 60 -1.42 -4.74 -6.99
C PHE A 60 -0.14 -5.37 -7.52
N ILE A 61 -0.10 -6.70 -7.67
CA ILE A 61 1.03 -7.41 -8.27
C ILE A 61 1.24 -6.93 -9.72
N PHE A 62 0.15 -6.78 -10.49
CA PHE A 62 0.22 -6.25 -11.84
C PHE A 62 0.81 -4.82 -11.86
N THR A 63 0.44 -3.97 -10.90
CA THR A 63 1.01 -2.62 -10.74
C THR A 63 2.52 -2.66 -10.53
N ILE A 64 3.02 -3.55 -9.67
CA ILE A 64 4.46 -3.69 -9.42
C ILE A 64 5.16 -4.09 -10.72
N ILE A 65 4.62 -5.08 -11.44
CA ILE A 65 5.18 -5.54 -12.71
C ILE A 65 5.23 -4.38 -13.70
N THR A 66 4.13 -3.64 -13.88
CA THR A 66 4.06 -2.48 -14.77
C THR A 66 5.08 -1.41 -14.39
N ALA A 67 5.23 -1.09 -13.10
CA ALA A 67 6.19 -0.08 -12.64
C ALA A 67 7.64 -0.47 -12.92
N VAL A 68 8.00 -1.74 -12.66
CA VAL A 68 9.33 -2.27 -12.96
C VAL A 68 9.57 -2.31 -14.47
N CYS A 69 8.59 -2.76 -15.27
CA CYS A 69 8.71 -2.81 -16.73
C CYS A 69 8.84 -1.42 -17.36
N PHE A 70 8.07 -0.43 -16.89
CA PHE A 70 8.16 0.95 -17.39
C PHE A 70 9.52 1.57 -17.10
N HIS A 71 10.03 1.33 -15.90
CA HIS A 71 11.36 1.77 -15.55
C HIS A 71 12.46 1.04 -16.33
N ALA A 72 12.34 -0.28 -16.52
CA ALA A 72 13.37 -1.10 -17.14
C ALA A 72 13.42 -0.98 -18.68
N LEU A 73 12.28 -0.87 -19.35
CA LEU A 73 12.20 -0.83 -20.82
C LEU A 73 12.15 0.61 -21.35
N PHE A 74 11.33 1.46 -20.73
CA PHE A 74 11.04 2.81 -21.23
C PHE A 74 11.86 3.91 -20.53
N HIS A 75 12.68 3.56 -19.54
CA HIS A 75 13.47 4.51 -18.73
C HIS A 75 12.61 5.61 -18.08
N PHE A 76 11.31 5.34 -17.94
CA PHE A 76 10.37 6.26 -17.32
C PHE A 76 10.45 6.19 -15.80
N PRO A 77 10.18 7.31 -15.10
CA PRO A 77 10.20 7.32 -13.65
C PRO A 77 9.13 6.35 -13.11
N PRO A 78 9.42 5.56 -12.05
CA PRO A 78 8.52 4.50 -11.56
C PRO A 78 7.14 5.02 -11.13
N VAL A 79 7.06 6.32 -10.79
CA VAL A 79 5.83 7.02 -10.43
C VAL A 79 4.74 6.87 -11.47
N ILE A 80 5.10 6.80 -12.77
CA ILE A 80 4.12 6.63 -13.86
C ILE A 80 3.44 5.26 -13.76
N GLY A 81 4.22 4.21 -13.49
CA GLY A 81 3.66 2.86 -13.30
C GLY A 81 2.79 2.77 -12.05
N MET A 82 3.17 3.45 -10.96
CA MET A 82 2.38 3.51 -9.74
C MET A 82 1.04 4.23 -9.95
N MET A 83 1.05 5.38 -10.65
CA MET A 83 -0.18 6.11 -11.00
C MET A 83 -1.09 5.30 -11.93
N MET A 84 -0.52 4.54 -12.87
CA MET A 84 -1.30 3.63 -13.72
C MET A 84 -1.95 2.50 -12.91
N GLY A 85 -1.27 2.00 -11.88
CA GLY A 85 -1.87 1.06 -10.92
C GLY A 85 -3.09 1.61 -10.19
N LEU A 86 -3.04 2.88 -9.77
CA LEU A 86 -4.20 3.57 -9.18
C LEU A 86 -5.36 3.67 -10.18
N ALA A 87 -5.08 3.89 -11.47
CA ALA A 87 -6.12 3.88 -12.51
C ALA A 87 -6.79 2.50 -12.65
N TYR A 88 -6.02 1.41 -12.60
CA TYR A 88 -6.58 0.04 -12.59
C TYR A 88 -7.49 -0.19 -11.37
N LEU A 89 -7.08 0.30 -10.20
CA LEU A 89 -7.88 0.21 -8.99
C LEU A 89 -9.13 1.09 -9.04
N GLN A 90 -9.08 2.29 -9.64
CA GLN A 90 -10.26 3.13 -9.88
C GLN A 90 -11.26 2.42 -10.78
N PHE A 91 -10.79 1.87 -11.91
CA PHE A 91 -11.64 1.15 -12.85
C PHE A 91 -12.30 -0.06 -12.18
N PHE A 92 -11.54 -0.84 -11.41
CA PHE A 92 -12.07 -1.97 -10.67
C PHE A 92 -13.02 -1.55 -9.53
N GLY A 93 -12.71 -0.45 -8.84
CA GLY A 93 -13.58 0.14 -7.81
C GLY A 93 -14.92 0.59 -8.39
N PHE A 94 -14.92 1.21 -9.57
CA PHE A 94 -16.13 1.56 -10.30
C PHE A 94 -16.94 0.32 -10.70
N TYR A 95 -16.27 -0.71 -11.23
CA TYR A 95 -16.92 -1.98 -11.57
C TYR A 95 -17.57 -2.64 -10.34
N LEU A 96 -16.89 -2.65 -9.19
CA LEU A 96 -17.45 -3.15 -7.93
C LEU A 96 -18.66 -2.32 -7.49
N ARG A 97 -18.58 -0.99 -7.49
CA ARG A 97 -19.72 -0.11 -7.14
C ARG A 97 -20.95 -0.37 -8.00
N LYS A 98 -20.76 -0.59 -9.31
CA LYS A 98 -21.85 -0.87 -10.26
C LYS A 98 -22.47 -2.26 -10.07
N THR A 99 -21.68 -3.27 -9.70
CA THR A 99 -22.14 -4.66 -9.56
C THR A 99 -22.58 -5.04 -8.15
N LEU A 100 -22.24 -4.23 -7.14
CA LEU A 100 -22.57 -4.44 -5.74
C LEU A 100 -24.09 -4.45 -5.43
N PRO A 101 -24.93 -3.48 -5.87
CA PRO A 101 -26.35 -3.47 -5.51
C PRO A 101 -27.10 -4.72 -5.97
N ARG A 102 -26.91 -5.12 -7.25
CA ARG A 102 -27.48 -6.37 -7.80
C ARG A 102 -27.01 -7.62 -7.05
N SER A 103 -25.77 -7.64 -6.57
CA SER A 103 -25.26 -8.77 -5.79
C SER A 103 -25.78 -8.80 -4.35
N LEU A 104 -26.05 -7.63 -3.75
CA LEU A 104 -26.59 -7.54 -2.41
C LEU A 104 -28.07 -7.93 -2.40
N GLU A 105 -28.84 -7.51 -3.42
CA GLU A 105 -30.25 -7.89 -3.61
C GLU A 105 -30.40 -9.42 -3.71
N ARG A 106 -29.66 -10.08 -4.60
CA ARG A 106 -29.69 -11.55 -4.74
C ARG A 106 -29.33 -12.27 -3.44
N LYS A 107 -28.34 -11.76 -2.70
CA LYS A 107 -27.94 -12.36 -1.41
C LYS A 107 -28.98 -12.12 -0.32
N ARG A 108 -29.68 -10.98 -0.35
CA ARG A 108 -30.78 -10.64 0.55
C ARG A 108 -31.96 -11.59 0.32
N GLU A 109 -32.32 -11.86 -0.93
CA GLU A 109 -33.39 -12.81 -1.28
C GLU A 109 -33.09 -14.23 -0.77
N ILE A 110 -31.84 -14.69 -0.91
CA ILE A 110 -31.42 -16.01 -0.40
C ILE A 110 -31.44 -16.03 1.13
N ALA A 111 -30.97 -14.98 1.80
CA ALA A 111 -30.97 -14.89 3.26
C ALA A 111 -32.40 -14.83 3.84
N VAL A 112 -33.33 -14.13 3.17
CA VAL A 112 -34.76 -14.12 3.53
C VAL A 112 -35.38 -15.51 3.36
N LYS A 113 -35.07 -16.22 2.28
CA LYS A 113 -35.56 -17.59 2.05
C LYS A 113 -35.04 -18.61 3.08
N ASN A 114 -33.82 -18.41 3.57
CA ASN A 114 -33.18 -19.30 4.54
C ASN A 114 -33.41 -18.90 6.01
N HIS A 115 -34.21 -17.84 6.27
CA HIS A 115 -34.45 -17.30 7.62
C HIS A 115 -33.16 -17.00 8.43
N ASP A 116 -32.10 -16.59 7.76
CA ASP A 116 -30.80 -16.31 8.39
C ASP A 116 -30.69 -14.81 8.76
N GLU A 117 -31.12 -14.48 9.98
CA GLU A 117 -31.07 -13.11 10.51
C GLU A 117 -29.63 -12.58 10.65
N ALA A 118 -28.66 -13.45 10.92
CA ALA A 118 -27.26 -13.08 11.02
C ALA A 118 -26.70 -12.66 9.66
N ALA A 119 -27.05 -13.37 8.58
CA ALA A 119 -26.70 -12.97 7.23
C ALA A 119 -27.34 -11.63 6.84
N LEU A 120 -28.61 -11.41 7.18
CA LEU A 120 -29.33 -10.17 6.86
C LEU A 120 -28.66 -8.94 7.50
N LYS A 121 -28.23 -9.06 8.76
CA LYS A 121 -27.53 -8.00 9.50
C LYS A 121 -26.15 -7.68 8.87
N ARG A 122 -25.41 -8.70 8.40
CA ARG A 122 -24.12 -8.54 7.71
C ARG A 122 -24.23 -7.84 6.35
N LEU A 123 -25.36 -8.04 5.65
CA LEU A 123 -25.63 -7.42 4.34
C LEU A 123 -25.91 -5.91 4.45
N GLY A 124 -26.48 -5.44 5.56
CA GLY A 124 -26.78 -4.02 5.79
C GLY A 124 -25.56 -3.13 6.03
N SER A 125 -24.44 -3.70 6.47
CA SER A 125 -23.21 -2.96 6.81
C SER A 125 -22.18 -2.86 5.68
N VAL A 126 -22.55 -3.24 4.45
CA VAL A 126 -21.61 -3.23 3.31
C VAL A 126 -21.44 -1.81 2.79
N VAL A 127 -20.40 -1.14 3.28
CA VAL A 127 -20.00 0.18 2.78
C VAL A 127 -19.47 0.06 1.34
N PRO A 128 -19.90 0.94 0.42
CA PRO A 128 -19.34 1.00 -0.94
C PRO A 128 -17.82 1.12 -0.90
N PHE A 129 -17.14 0.42 -1.80
CA PHE A 129 -15.68 0.46 -1.87
C PHE A 129 -15.20 1.86 -2.27
N ASP A 130 -14.54 2.56 -1.34
CA ASP A 130 -13.94 3.87 -1.56
C ASP A 130 -12.56 3.99 -0.92
N VAL A 131 -11.56 3.43 -1.62
CA VAL A 131 -10.16 3.49 -1.19
C VAL A 131 -9.55 4.87 -1.50
N PHE A 132 -9.99 5.54 -2.57
CA PHE A 132 -9.44 6.83 -2.97
C PHE A 132 -9.69 7.93 -1.95
N ARG A 133 -10.87 7.97 -1.33
CA ARG A 133 -11.14 8.91 -0.25
C ARG A 133 -10.23 8.70 0.96
N ARG A 134 -9.81 7.46 1.24
CA ARG A 134 -8.89 7.18 2.36
C ARG A 134 -7.45 7.51 1.98
N VAL A 135 -7.03 7.14 0.77
CA VAL A 135 -5.70 7.45 0.23
C VAL A 135 -5.49 8.96 0.15
N SER A 136 -6.50 9.72 -0.30
CA SER A 136 -6.38 11.17 -0.40
C SER A 136 -6.12 11.83 0.95
N HIS A 137 -6.87 11.46 1.99
CA HIS A 137 -6.60 12.06 3.31
C HIS A 137 -5.21 11.67 3.84
N ALA A 138 -4.78 10.43 3.62
CA ALA A 138 -3.47 9.97 4.07
C ALA A 138 -2.31 10.60 3.28
N GLU A 139 -2.47 10.80 1.97
CA GLU A 139 -1.43 11.38 1.12
C GLU A 139 -1.25 12.88 1.38
N TRP A 140 -2.35 13.63 1.60
CA TRP A 140 -2.28 15.05 1.91
C TRP A 140 -1.57 15.32 3.25
N ASP A 141 -1.84 14.52 4.29
CA ASP A 141 -1.17 14.63 5.58
C ASP A 141 0.35 14.37 5.47
N THR A 142 0.70 13.30 4.76
CA THR A 142 2.10 12.91 4.54
C THR A 142 2.85 13.94 3.69
N LEU A 143 2.22 14.46 2.62
CA LEU A 143 2.82 15.48 1.75
C LEU A 143 3.05 16.79 2.50
N LEU A 144 2.09 17.24 3.30
CA LEU A 144 2.23 18.44 4.12
C LEU A 144 3.31 18.27 5.19
N PHE A 145 3.39 17.10 5.82
CA PHE A 145 4.46 16.77 6.76
C PHE A 145 5.84 16.86 6.11
N PHE A 146 6.07 16.15 4.99
CA PHE A 146 7.35 16.19 4.29
C PHE A 146 7.68 17.57 3.75
N TYR A 147 6.69 18.27 3.20
CA TYR A 147 6.85 19.65 2.72
C TYR A 147 7.29 20.58 3.86
N GLY A 148 6.65 20.48 5.03
CA GLY A 148 7.02 21.25 6.21
C GLY A 148 8.46 20.98 6.67
N VAL A 149 8.84 19.71 6.80
CA VAL A 149 10.22 19.33 7.20
C VAL A 149 11.24 19.84 6.20
N VAL A 150 11.00 19.67 4.89
CA VAL A 150 11.92 20.13 3.84
C VAL A 150 12.04 21.66 3.83
N MET A 151 10.95 22.40 4.04
CA MET A 151 10.99 23.85 4.15
C MET A 151 11.79 24.31 5.37
N CYS A 152 11.59 23.71 6.54
CA CYS A 152 12.36 24.06 7.73
C CYS A 152 13.86 23.82 7.52
N VAL A 153 14.24 22.68 6.95
CA VAL A 153 15.63 22.34 6.64
C VAL A 153 16.21 23.31 5.60
N ALA A 154 15.44 23.67 4.56
CA ALA A 154 15.87 24.61 3.53
C ALA A 154 16.10 26.03 4.09
N VAL A 155 15.24 26.49 5.01
CA VAL A 155 15.42 27.78 5.70
C VAL A 155 16.67 27.77 6.57
N SER A 156 16.90 26.70 7.35
CA SER A 156 18.12 26.56 8.15
C SER A 156 19.39 26.53 7.29
N ALA A 157 19.36 25.84 6.15
CA ALA A 157 20.49 25.79 5.22
C ALA A 157 20.76 27.16 4.57
N CYS A 158 19.71 27.91 4.20
CA CYS A 158 19.85 29.24 3.64
C CYS A 158 20.43 30.24 4.65
N LEU A 159 19.98 30.18 5.91
CA LEU A 159 20.49 31.04 6.98
C LEU A 159 21.99 30.79 7.23
N ALA A 160 22.42 29.52 7.26
CA ALA A 160 23.81 29.14 7.43
C ALA A 160 24.75 29.53 6.27
N ILE A 161 24.21 29.93 5.11
CA ILE A 161 24.99 30.45 3.97
C ILE A 161 25.15 31.98 4.06
N LEU A 162 24.30 32.66 4.84
CA LEU A 162 24.32 34.11 5.02
C LEU A 162 25.25 34.57 6.17
N ASP A 163 25.61 33.67 7.09
CA ASP A 163 26.61 33.84 8.15
C ASP A 163 28.03 33.42 7.68
#